data_AF-A0A8S9BY90-F1
#
_entry.id   AF-A0A8S9BY90-F1
#
_cell.length_a   1.000
_cell.length_b   1.000
_cell.length_c   1.000
_cell.angle_alpha   90.00
_cell.angle_beta   90.00
_cell.angle_gamma   90.00
#
_symmetry.space_group_name_H-M   'P 1'
#
loop_
_entity.id
_entity.type
_entity.pdbx_description
1 polymer ?
#
loop_
_entity_poly.entity_id
_entity_poly.type
_entity_poly.pdbx_seq_one_letter_code
_entity_poly.pdbx_strand_id
1 'polypeptide(L)'
;MEHLPPVAKPHDPILVPYIGDCEYDGLEFASYPVRRGFDLDRLLTGDLQGFSKDTIASFLQVWLYFGFMHELLGVKTQTDDFVRVDDAGMKWITTQKLPSILHTIRQQVEAEKTLPDYTAEYVKQRNQHITDCLSLEYHVWEELSRQNSHLLPPEVALSIQVLAITLQVGATQLLMSDSAGQLAYKNEASWERGLHFRLTRSPFLTDRMVKQGWCPIVIDQIRSSCNVVGQYYASLLGPPMRKLDHSSCSKDDKDCKGIGKLQSLTLAHETAGCQCKVLTVDATKLYQIITDHEIPILQLVEENGNPALQVISASSEPDLEYTAMSHVWTDGWGNPDSVLMQMREVYTHAERVLVFDAELMASTAEASYEELNMRIKCSRWIRRLWTLQEAVLAKRLMFQFTERCHMFMTSSLNWMARKKDLDLNYFNTVGWDCDTTFHMYSRMRGDSLMDLLWKILISDRAVTVESDEAICGAILMNFSMEELMEGQISDRMKVFWRLHKDKMPVSILFVPGPRLPENGYRWAPSSFLPCQKSGMRMNERGTVTDNGLRIKLPAYSCFNITPLPYKVTEATFPCFLDGNKYYVKKSPVKSNPSWDGLELHTRVNLALVIE
;
A
#
# COMPACT_ATOMS: atom_id res chain seq x y z
N MET A 1 -5.00 -19.94 -11.56
CA MET A 1 -5.28 -19.03 -10.42
C MET A 1 -6.58 -18.24 -10.66
N GLU A 2 -7.64 -18.97 -11.00
CA GLU A 2 -8.97 -18.50 -11.39
C GLU A 2 -9.87 -18.11 -10.20
N HIS A 3 -9.41 -18.37 -8.97
CA HIS A 3 -10.16 -18.02 -7.75
C HIS A 3 -10.03 -16.54 -7.39
N LEU A 4 -9.03 -15.84 -7.95
CA LEU A 4 -8.91 -14.40 -7.82
C LEU A 4 -10.09 -13.71 -8.55
N PRO A 5 -10.45 -12.49 -8.15
CA PRO A 5 -11.52 -11.74 -8.82
C PRO A 5 -11.29 -11.69 -10.34
N PRO A 6 -12.34 -11.78 -11.16
CA PRO A 6 -12.19 -11.73 -12.60
C PRO A 6 -11.72 -10.33 -13.05
N VAL A 7 -10.85 -10.32 -14.06
CA VAL A 7 -10.49 -9.11 -14.82
C VAL A 7 -11.24 -9.16 -16.14
N ALA A 8 -11.84 -8.05 -16.58
CA ALA A 8 -12.70 -8.03 -17.76
C ALA A 8 -12.00 -8.50 -19.04
N LYS A 9 -10.72 -8.15 -19.20
CA LYS A 9 -9.85 -8.55 -20.31
C LYS A 9 -8.45 -8.86 -19.79
N PRO A 10 -8.19 -10.08 -19.28
CA PRO A 10 -6.93 -10.38 -18.63
C PRO A 10 -5.78 -10.46 -19.64
N HIS A 11 -4.67 -9.81 -19.32
CA HIS A 11 -3.46 -9.77 -20.13
C HIS A 11 -2.51 -10.91 -19.76
N ASP A 12 -2.33 -11.84 -20.71
CA ASP A 12 -1.37 -12.95 -20.65
C ASP A 12 -1.46 -13.85 -19.37
N PRO A 13 -2.63 -14.41 -18.99
CA PRO A 13 -2.75 -15.19 -17.74
C PRO A 13 -1.68 -16.27 -17.56
N ILE A 14 -1.11 -16.41 -16.35
CA ILE A 14 -0.07 -17.40 -16.08
C ILE A 14 -0.68 -18.80 -15.97
N LEU A 15 -0.18 -19.72 -16.77
CA LEU A 15 -0.48 -21.14 -16.68
C LEU A 15 0.53 -21.82 -15.76
N VAL A 16 0.03 -22.58 -14.78
CA VAL A 16 0.86 -23.21 -13.75
C VAL A 16 0.89 -24.72 -14.03
N PRO A 17 2.04 -25.32 -14.34
CA PRO A 17 2.11 -26.75 -14.59
C PRO A 17 1.92 -27.54 -13.29
N TYR A 18 1.25 -28.68 -13.38
CA TYR A 18 1.29 -29.69 -12.32
C TYR A 18 2.52 -30.57 -12.54
N ILE A 19 3.48 -30.49 -11.63
CA ILE A 19 4.76 -31.19 -11.65
C ILE A 19 4.88 -32.26 -10.56
N GLY A 20 3.77 -32.55 -9.86
CA GLY A 20 3.69 -33.59 -8.84
C GLY A 20 3.93 -35.00 -9.41
N ASP A 21 4.82 -35.74 -8.79
CA ASP A 21 5.13 -37.15 -9.07
C ASP A 21 4.18 -38.11 -8.33
N CYS A 22 3.46 -37.60 -7.32
CA CYS A 22 2.41 -38.31 -6.62
C CYS A 22 1.29 -37.36 -6.17
N GLU A 23 0.17 -37.96 -5.75
CA GLU A 23 -0.87 -37.24 -5.04
C GLU A 23 -0.49 -36.99 -3.59
N TYR A 24 -1.11 -35.98 -2.97
CA TYR A 24 -1.01 -35.78 -1.53
C TYR A 24 -1.69 -36.95 -0.79
N ASP A 25 -1.07 -37.44 0.28
CA ASP A 25 -1.54 -38.66 0.97
C ASP A 25 -2.75 -38.44 1.88
N GLY A 26 -3.18 -37.19 2.06
CA GLY A 26 -4.33 -36.83 2.90
C GLY A 26 -4.09 -37.03 4.39
N LEU A 27 -2.83 -37.08 4.82
CA LEU A 27 -2.43 -37.12 6.22
C LEU A 27 -1.94 -35.74 6.67
N GLU A 28 -1.46 -35.65 7.91
CA GLU A 28 -1.01 -34.39 8.53
C GLU A 28 0.09 -33.69 7.71
N PHE A 29 -0.10 -32.39 7.49
CA PHE A 29 0.78 -31.49 6.75
C PHE A 29 2.21 -31.42 7.32
N ALA A 30 2.36 -31.26 8.64
CA ALA A 30 3.65 -31.06 9.28
C ALA A 30 4.60 -32.26 9.13
N SER A 31 4.05 -33.48 9.11
CA SER A 31 4.84 -34.72 9.02
C SER A 31 5.04 -35.23 7.58
N TYR A 32 4.47 -34.56 6.57
CA TYR A 32 4.60 -34.95 5.15
C TYR A 32 6.05 -35.01 4.64
N PRO A 33 6.97 -34.07 5.00
CA PRO A 33 8.37 -34.16 4.59
C PRO A 33 9.03 -35.48 4.96
N VAL A 34 8.84 -35.92 6.20
CA VAL A 34 9.42 -37.17 6.73
C VAL A 34 8.88 -38.38 5.97
N ARG A 35 7.58 -38.40 5.65
CA ARG A 35 6.95 -39.48 4.87
C ARG A 35 7.48 -39.57 3.43
N ARG A 36 7.96 -38.45 2.89
CA ARG A 36 8.61 -38.36 1.58
C ARG A 36 10.13 -38.53 1.63
N GLY A 37 10.69 -38.83 2.81
CA GLY A 37 12.12 -39.04 3.01
C GLY A 37 12.96 -37.76 3.14
N PHE A 38 12.31 -36.61 3.31
CA PHE A 38 12.97 -35.34 3.54
C PHE A 38 13.15 -35.08 5.03
N ASP A 39 14.34 -34.59 5.37
CA ASP A 39 14.65 -34.02 6.67
C ASP A 39 14.43 -32.50 6.55
N LEU A 40 13.42 -32.00 7.26
CA LEU A 40 13.01 -30.62 7.16
C LEU A 40 14.13 -29.66 7.59
N ASP A 41 14.89 -29.97 8.64
CA ASP A 41 15.97 -29.10 9.14
C ASP A 41 17.11 -29.01 8.11
N ARG A 42 17.38 -30.11 7.40
CA ARG A 42 18.37 -30.15 6.31
C ARG A 42 17.88 -29.38 5.08
N LEU A 43 16.62 -29.57 4.70
CA LEU A 43 16.00 -28.82 3.60
C LEU A 43 16.04 -27.31 3.87
N LEU A 44 15.70 -26.90 5.09
CA LEU A 44 15.76 -25.50 5.56
C LEU A 44 17.19 -24.96 5.71
N THR A 45 18.24 -25.78 5.62
CA THR A 45 19.63 -25.30 5.61
C THR A 45 20.27 -25.38 4.22
N GLY A 46 19.48 -25.77 3.20
CA GLY A 46 19.90 -25.84 1.80
C GLY A 46 20.60 -27.13 1.45
N ASP A 47 20.60 -28.09 2.37
CA ASP A 47 21.07 -29.45 2.11
C ASP A 47 19.94 -30.25 1.46
N LEU A 48 20.09 -30.43 0.14
CA LEU A 48 19.13 -31.15 -0.70
C LEU A 48 19.17 -32.67 -0.53
N GLN A 49 20.01 -33.20 0.35
CA GLN A 49 20.13 -34.64 0.66
C GLN A 49 20.38 -35.54 -0.57
N GLY A 50 20.96 -34.97 -1.64
CA GLY A 50 21.21 -35.67 -2.90
C GLY A 50 19.98 -35.83 -3.80
N PHE A 51 18.82 -35.28 -3.44
CA PHE A 51 17.64 -35.26 -4.31
C PHE A 51 17.87 -34.36 -5.53
N SER A 52 17.25 -34.73 -6.65
CA SER A 52 17.25 -33.90 -7.85
C SER A 52 16.38 -32.65 -7.64
N LYS A 53 16.65 -31.58 -8.38
CA LYS A 53 15.81 -30.37 -8.36
C LYS A 53 14.36 -30.67 -8.71
N ASP A 54 14.13 -31.55 -9.69
CA ASP A 54 12.77 -31.91 -10.12
C ASP A 54 12.02 -32.69 -9.03
N THR A 55 12.73 -33.59 -8.32
CA THR A 55 12.16 -34.31 -7.17
C THR A 55 11.75 -33.36 -6.06
N ILE A 56 12.60 -32.36 -5.75
CA ILE A 56 12.30 -31.33 -4.75
C ILE A 56 11.16 -30.42 -5.20
N ALA A 57 11.17 -29.99 -6.46
CA ALA A 57 10.13 -29.14 -7.03
C ALA A 57 8.75 -29.81 -6.96
N SER A 58 8.70 -31.09 -7.34
CA SER A 58 7.51 -31.93 -7.22
C SER A 58 7.04 -32.02 -5.78
N PHE A 59 7.95 -32.41 -4.87
CA PHE A 59 7.66 -32.54 -3.44
C PHE A 59 7.11 -31.25 -2.84
N LEU A 60 7.76 -30.11 -3.10
CA LEU A 60 7.35 -28.80 -2.61
C LEU A 60 5.99 -28.38 -3.18
N GLN A 61 5.71 -28.64 -4.46
CA GLN A 61 4.39 -28.36 -5.02
C GLN A 61 3.32 -29.21 -4.35
N VAL A 62 3.51 -30.53 -4.22
CA VAL A 62 2.50 -31.41 -3.61
C VAL A 62 2.28 -31.04 -2.14
N TRP A 63 3.35 -30.77 -1.40
CA TRP A 63 3.27 -30.40 0.01
C TRP A 63 2.63 -29.03 0.22
N LEU A 64 3.26 -27.97 -0.30
CA LEU A 64 2.90 -26.59 0.02
C LEU A 64 1.65 -26.11 -0.74
N TYR A 65 1.25 -26.77 -1.82
CA TYR A 65 0.01 -26.46 -2.53
C TYR A 65 -1.13 -27.35 -2.05
N PHE A 66 -1.04 -28.66 -2.26
CA PHE A 66 -2.15 -29.57 -2.00
C PHE A 66 -2.25 -29.97 -0.53
N GLY A 67 -1.13 -30.25 0.12
CA GLY A 67 -1.11 -30.56 1.56
C GLY A 67 -1.57 -29.39 2.40
N PHE A 68 -1.09 -28.19 2.10
CA PHE A 68 -1.50 -26.98 2.81
C PHE A 68 -3.00 -26.70 2.65
N MET A 69 -3.51 -26.86 1.42
CA MET A 69 -4.94 -26.74 1.14
C MET A 69 -5.75 -27.82 1.86
N HIS A 70 -5.29 -29.07 1.86
CA HIS A 70 -5.96 -30.18 2.54
C HIS A 70 -6.12 -29.89 4.04
N GLU A 71 -5.03 -29.47 4.69
CA GLU A 71 -5.00 -29.20 6.13
C GLU A 71 -5.92 -28.03 6.50
N LEU A 72 -5.78 -26.88 5.82
CA LEU A 72 -6.54 -25.68 6.18
C LEU A 72 -8.01 -25.75 5.82
N LEU A 73 -8.36 -26.47 4.74
CA LEU A 73 -9.75 -26.56 4.32
C LEU A 73 -10.52 -27.61 5.13
N GLY A 74 -9.85 -28.57 5.78
CA GLY A 74 -10.49 -29.64 6.56
C GLY A 74 -11.43 -30.54 5.74
N VAL A 75 -11.42 -30.40 4.41
CA VAL A 75 -12.22 -31.17 3.46
C VAL A 75 -11.26 -32.03 2.66
N LYS A 76 -11.65 -33.28 2.40
CA LYS A 76 -10.88 -34.18 1.53
C LYS A 76 -10.88 -33.63 0.10
N THR A 77 -9.86 -32.84 -0.23
CA THR A 77 -9.58 -32.33 -1.57
C THR A 77 -8.97 -33.45 -2.41
N GLN A 78 -9.52 -33.70 -3.60
CA GLN A 78 -8.91 -34.60 -4.57
C GLN A 78 -7.98 -33.81 -5.47
N THR A 79 -6.82 -34.36 -5.82
CA THR A 79 -5.87 -33.71 -6.75
C THR A 79 -6.56 -33.32 -8.06
N ASP A 80 -7.43 -34.19 -8.57
CA ASP A 80 -8.21 -34.00 -9.79
C ASP A 80 -9.18 -32.80 -9.75
N ASP A 81 -9.56 -32.32 -8.56
CA ASP A 81 -10.37 -31.11 -8.43
C ASP A 81 -9.60 -29.83 -8.81
N PHE A 82 -8.27 -29.89 -8.77
CA PHE A 82 -7.36 -28.76 -8.95
C PHE A 82 -6.34 -29.00 -10.06
N VAL A 83 -6.49 -30.07 -10.84
CA VAL A 83 -5.64 -30.37 -12.00
C VAL A 83 -6.52 -30.58 -13.22
N ARG A 84 -6.26 -29.82 -14.29
CA ARG A 84 -6.86 -30.03 -15.61
C ARG A 84 -5.83 -30.62 -16.57
N VAL A 85 -6.31 -31.39 -17.53
CA VAL A 85 -5.49 -31.94 -18.62
C VAL A 85 -5.89 -31.24 -19.91
N ASP A 86 -4.92 -30.75 -20.68
CA ASP A 86 -5.17 -30.17 -22.00
C ASP A 86 -5.23 -31.24 -23.11
N ASP A 87 -5.53 -30.82 -24.34
CA ASP A 87 -5.64 -31.71 -25.50
C ASP A 87 -4.33 -32.45 -25.82
N ALA A 88 -3.19 -31.94 -25.36
CA ALA A 88 -1.87 -32.55 -25.52
C ALA A 88 -1.52 -33.52 -24.37
N GLY A 89 -2.40 -33.68 -23.38
CA GLY A 89 -2.16 -34.53 -22.20
C GLY A 89 -1.33 -33.86 -21.10
N MET A 90 -1.03 -32.55 -21.22
CA MET A 90 -0.29 -31.82 -20.20
C MET A 90 -1.19 -31.45 -19.02
N LYS A 91 -0.65 -31.59 -17.81
CA LYS A 91 -1.38 -31.31 -16.56
C LYS A 91 -1.11 -29.88 -16.09
N TRP A 92 -2.19 -29.16 -15.77
CA TRP A 92 -2.16 -27.76 -15.34
C TRP A 92 -2.96 -27.59 -14.06
N ILE A 93 -2.45 -26.78 -13.13
CA ILE A 93 -3.19 -26.38 -11.94
C ILE A 93 -4.38 -25.49 -12.32
N THR A 94 -5.54 -25.77 -11.73
CA THR A 94 -6.76 -24.97 -11.81
C THR A 94 -7.29 -24.69 -10.42
N THR A 95 -7.90 -23.52 -10.21
CA THR A 95 -8.58 -23.19 -8.95
C THR A 95 -10.06 -22.87 -9.14
N GLN A 96 -10.68 -23.35 -10.23
CA GLN A 96 -12.09 -23.07 -10.52
C GLN A 96 -13.06 -23.56 -9.43
N LYS A 97 -12.75 -24.69 -8.77
CA LYS A 97 -13.56 -25.24 -7.68
C LYS A 97 -13.29 -24.59 -6.32
N LEU A 98 -12.19 -23.84 -6.18
CA LEU A 98 -11.76 -23.27 -4.91
C LEU A 98 -12.81 -22.31 -4.33
N PRO A 99 -13.38 -21.34 -5.08
CA PRO A 99 -14.39 -20.42 -4.53
C PRO A 99 -15.59 -21.11 -3.89
N SER A 100 -16.11 -22.19 -4.50
CA SER A 100 -17.21 -22.96 -3.93
C SER A 100 -16.82 -23.67 -2.62
N ILE A 101 -15.60 -24.21 -2.56
CA ILE A 101 -15.11 -24.91 -1.35
C ILE A 101 -14.92 -23.89 -0.21
N LEU A 102 -14.32 -22.74 -0.51
CA LEU A 102 -14.15 -21.64 0.44
C LEU A 102 -15.50 -21.12 0.96
N HIS A 103 -16.51 -21.07 0.10
CA HIS A 103 -17.88 -20.73 0.50
C HIS A 103 -18.48 -21.76 1.46
N THR A 104 -18.30 -23.06 1.21
CA THR A 104 -18.77 -24.13 2.09
C THR A 104 -18.11 -24.06 3.47
N ILE A 105 -16.79 -23.85 3.52
CA ILE A 105 -16.04 -23.74 4.79
C ILE A 105 -16.53 -22.54 5.59
N ARG A 106 -16.77 -21.41 4.93
CA ARG A 106 -17.38 -20.26 5.60
C ARG A 106 -18.72 -20.63 6.23
N GLN A 107 -19.61 -21.30 5.50
CA GLN A 107 -20.91 -21.72 6.04
C GLN A 107 -20.75 -22.66 7.25
N GLN A 108 -19.77 -23.56 7.22
CA GLN A 108 -19.44 -24.42 8.35
C GLN A 108 -18.98 -23.61 9.57
N VAL A 109 -18.06 -22.65 9.38
CA VAL A 109 -17.60 -21.80 10.47
C VAL A 109 -18.72 -20.91 11.02
N GLU A 110 -19.60 -20.37 10.18
CA GLU A 110 -20.76 -19.61 10.67
C GLU A 110 -21.76 -20.51 11.45
N ALA A 111 -21.91 -21.78 11.06
CA ALA A 111 -22.69 -22.74 11.82
C ALA A 111 -22.02 -23.10 13.16
N GLU A 112 -20.69 -23.25 13.19
CA GLU A 112 -19.92 -23.50 14.42
C GLU A 112 -20.16 -22.42 15.47
N LYS A 113 -20.27 -21.15 15.07
CA LYS A 113 -20.57 -20.03 15.98
C LYS A 113 -21.88 -20.17 16.75
N THR A 114 -22.78 -21.05 16.30
CA THR A 114 -24.07 -21.32 16.95
C THR A 114 -24.04 -22.51 17.89
N LEU A 115 -22.91 -23.22 17.98
CA LEU A 115 -22.77 -24.39 18.86
C LEU A 115 -22.80 -23.97 20.34
N PRO A 116 -23.43 -24.77 21.23
CA PRO A 116 -23.42 -24.50 22.68
C PRO A 116 -22.02 -24.42 23.28
N ASP A 117 -21.08 -25.17 22.71
CA ASP A 117 -19.69 -25.28 23.17
C ASP A 117 -18.74 -24.29 22.46
N TYR A 118 -19.28 -23.34 21.68
CA TYR A 118 -18.51 -22.27 21.03
C TYR A 118 -17.99 -21.27 22.08
N THR A 119 -16.91 -21.67 22.74
CA THR A 119 -16.21 -20.90 23.78
C THR A 119 -14.92 -20.30 23.24
N ALA A 120 -14.35 -19.33 23.97
CA ALA A 120 -13.04 -18.77 23.60
C ALA A 120 -11.95 -19.85 23.55
N GLU A 121 -11.99 -20.84 24.45
CA GLU A 121 -11.08 -21.99 24.47
C GLU A 121 -11.24 -22.89 23.24
N TYR A 122 -12.48 -23.20 22.82
CA TYR A 122 -12.74 -23.97 21.60
C TYR A 122 -12.15 -23.27 20.37
N VAL A 123 -12.46 -21.97 20.23
CA VAL A 123 -11.97 -21.12 19.14
C VAL A 123 -10.45 -21.09 19.15
N LYS A 124 -9.82 -20.87 20.31
CA LYS A 124 -8.36 -20.86 20.45
C LYS A 124 -7.72 -22.19 20.03
N GLN A 125 -8.27 -23.33 20.44
CA GLN A 125 -7.71 -24.65 20.06
C GLN A 125 -7.82 -24.91 18.55
N ARG A 126 -8.98 -24.62 17.96
CA ARG A 126 -9.19 -24.73 16.51
C ARG A 126 -8.22 -23.83 15.74
N ASN A 127 -8.03 -22.61 16.21
CA ASN A 127 -7.20 -21.60 15.57
C ASN A 127 -5.70 -21.84 15.75
N GLN A 128 -5.28 -22.47 16.84
CA GLN A 128 -3.87 -22.80 17.10
C GLN A 128 -3.32 -23.68 15.98
N HIS A 129 -4.05 -24.72 15.60
CA HIS A 129 -3.64 -25.62 14.53
C HIS A 129 -3.49 -24.91 13.18
N ILE A 130 -4.43 -24.03 12.83
CA ILE A 130 -4.36 -23.19 11.62
C ILE A 130 -3.13 -22.27 11.67
N THR A 131 -2.87 -21.67 12.83
CA THR A 131 -1.72 -20.78 13.05
C THR A 131 -0.40 -21.53 12.94
N ASP A 132 -0.32 -22.76 13.44
CA ASP A 132 0.88 -23.61 13.37
C ASP A 132 1.18 -24.00 11.91
N CYS A 133 0.16 -24.35 11.12
CA CYS A 133 0.31 -24.67 9.71
C CYS A 133 0.76 -23.46 8.89
N LEU A 134 0.17 -22.30 9.13
CA LEU A 134 0.55 -21.04 8.49
C LEU A 134 1.98 -20.62 8.86
N SER A 135 2.37 -20.80 10.13
CA SER A 135 3.73 -20.52 10.62
C SER A 135 4.76 -21.42 9.93
N LEU A 136 4.46 -22.72 9.84
CA LEU A 136 5.33 -23.69 9.17
C LEU A 136 5.51 -23.35 7.68
N GLU A 137 4.41 -23.08 6.98
CA GLU A 137 4.45 -22.66 5.57
C GLU A 137 5.30 -21.40 5.39
N TYR A 138 5.08 -20.37 6.23
CA TYR A 138 5.82 -19.12 6.18
C TYR A 138 7.32 -19.34 6.37
N HIS A 139 7.73 -20.09 7.39
CA HIS A 139 9.15 -20.31 7.70
C HIS A 139 9.84 -21.15 6.63
N VAL A 140 9.15 -22.15 6.07
CA VAL A 140 9.65 -22.90 4.91
C VAL A 140 9.85 -21.95 3.73
N TRP A 141 8.87 -21.09 3.45
CA TRP A 141 8.96 -20.16 2.33
C TRP A 141 10.05 -19.10 2.51
N GLU A 142 10.16 -18.49 3.69
CA GLU A 142 11.16 -17.47 4.03
C GLU A 142 12.58 -18.03 3.84
N GLU A 143 12.80 -19.27 4.26
CA GLU A 143 14.10 -19.92 4.18
C GLU A 143 14.46 -20.35 2.76
N LEU A 144 13.52 -20.96 2.02
CA LEU A 144 13.70 -21.30 0.60
C LEU A 144 14.02 -20.05 -0.24
N SER A 145 13.37 -18.93 0.09
CA SER A 145 13.59 -17.63 -0.54
C SER A 145 14.97 -17.05 -0.19
N ARG A 146 15.39 -17.14 1.07
CA ARG A 146 16.69 -16.62 1.56
C ARG A 146 17.87 -17.30 0.88
N GLN A 147 17.76 -18.59 0.62
CA GLN A 147 18.79 -19.38 -0.05
C GLN A 147 18.87 -19.10 -1.56
N ASN A 148 18.00 -18.22 -2.09
CA ASN A 148 17.93 -17.83 -3.51
C ASN A 148 17.87 -19.06 -4.43
N SER A 149 17.18 -20.09 -3.95
CA SER A 149 17.22 -21.40 -4.55
C SER A 149 16.16 -21.45 -5.67
N HIS A 150 16.60 -21.54 -6.93
CA HIS A 150 15.73 -21.79 -8.08
C HIS A 150 15.26 -23.26 -8.06
N LEU A 151 14.64 -23.70 -6.95
CA LEU A 151 14.15 -25.06 -6.73
C LEU A 151 12.78 -25.28 -7.36
N LEU A 152 11.99 -24.21 -7.49
CA LEU A 152 10.67 -24.25 -8.11
C LEU A 152 10.66 -23.46 -9.42
N PRO A 153 9.94 -23.95 -10.46
CA PRO A 153 9.56 -23.10 -11.58
C PRO A 153 8.85 -21.84 -11.07
N PRO A 154 9.11 -20.65 -11.64
CA PRO A 154 8.56 -19.39 -11.13
C PRO A 154 7.03 -19.34 -11.06
N GLU A 155 6.35 -19.97 -12.01
CA GLU A 155 4.89 -20.07 -12.07
C GLU A 155 4.34 -20.92 -10.92
N VAL A 156 5.03 -22.02 -10.59
CA VAL A 156 4.68 -22.91 -9.48
C VAL A 156 4.91 -22.19 -8.16
N ALA A 157 6.07 -21.55 -7.99
CA ALA A 157 6.39 -20.76 -6.82
C ALA A 157 5.35 -19.65 -6.57
N LEU A 158 4.99 -18.91 -7.62
CA LEU A 158 3.93 -17.90 -7.55
C LEU A 158 2.58 -18.51 -7.15
N SER A 159 2.22 -19.66 -7.72
CA SER A 159 0.93 -20.30 -7.41
C SER A 159 0.81 -20.72 -5.95
N ILE A 160 1.89 -21.19 -5.33
CA ILE A 160 1.96 -21.55 -3.92
C ILE A 160 1.79 -20.30 -3.06
N GLN A 161 2.53 -19.23 -3.34
CA GLN A 161 2.40 -17.96 -2.60
C GLN A 161 0.98 -17.37 -2.70
N VAL A 162 0.38 -17.39 -3.90
CA VAL A 162 -0.97 -16.85 -4.11
C VAL A 162 -1.98 -17.65 -3.30
N LEU A 163 -1.92 -18.98 -3.35
CA LEU A 163 -2.79 -19.83 -2.55
C LEU A 163 -2.57 -19.61 -1.05
N ALA A 164 -1.31 -19.56 -0.61
CA ALA A 164 -0.96 -19.35 0.80
C ALA A 164 -1.55 -18.05 1.34
N ILE A 165 -1.38 -16.94 0.61
CA ILE A 165 -1.96 -15.64 0.98
C ILE A 165 -3.49 -15.69 0.95
N THR A 166 -4.11 -16.31 -0.04
CA THR A 166 -5.57 -16.42 -0.11
C THR A 166 -6.14 -17.15 1.11
N LEU A 167 -5.53 -18.29 1.47
CA LEU A 167 -5.95 -19.07 2.64
C LEU A 167 -5.66 -18.34 3.95
N GLN A 168 -4.49 -17.66 4.06
CA GLN A 168 -4.16 -16.84 5.22
C GLN A 168 -5.16 -15.72 5.42
N VAL A 169 -5.50 -14.94 4.38
CA VAL A 169 -6.48 -13.85 4.50
C VAL A 169 -7.82 -14.38 5.00
N GLY A 170 -8.29 -15.49 4.43
CA GLY A 170 -9.49 -16.14 4.91
C GLY A 170 -9.39 -16.57 6.37
N ALA A 171 -8.30 -17.24 6.75
CA ALA A 171 -8.03 -17.62 8.12
C ALA A 171 -8.05 -16.40 9.05
N THR A 172 -7.28 -15.35 8.76
CA THR A 172 -7.26 -14.10 9.55
C THR A 172 -8.67 -13.54 9.77
N GLN A 173 -9.54 -13.53 8.76
CA GLN A 173 -10.92 -13.06 8.93
C GLN A 173 -11.78 -13.99 9.79
N LEU A 174 -11.57 -15.32 9.71
CA LEU A 174 -12.24 -16.28 10.60
C LEU A 174 -11.78 -16.12 12.07
N LEU A 175 -10.57 -15.60 12.29
CA LEU A 175 -9.96 -15.36 13.60
C LEU A 175 -10.37 -14.01 14.20
N MET A 176 -10.57 -12.99 13.37
CA MET A 176 -10.87 -11.60 13.75
C MET A 176 -12.37 -11.34 13.98
N SER A 177 -13.01 -12.03 14.94
CA SER A 177 -14.45 -11.85 15.20
C SER A 177 -14.82 -10.51 15.89
N ASP A 178 -13.86 -9.78 16.47
CA ASP A 178 -14.05 -8.42 17.01
C ASP A 178 -12.72 -7.63 17.13
N SER A 179 -12.77 -6.42 17.70
CA SER A 179 -11.59 -5.55 17.91
C SER A 179 -10.60 -6.10 18.94
N ALA A 180 -11.05 -6.97 19.86
CA ALA A 180 -10.15 -7.75 20.71
C ALA A 180 -9.47 -8.88 19.92
N GLY A 181 -10.18 -9.46 18.95
CA GLY A 181 -9.69 -10.46 17.98
C GLY A 181 -8.53 -9.97 17.12
N GLN A 182 -8.48 -8.68 16.76
CA GLN A 182 -7.31 -8.13 16.05
C GLN A 182 -6.04 -8.11 16.92
N LEU A 183 -6.18 -7.82 18.21
CA LEU A 183 -5.06 -7.81 19.16
C LEU A 183 -4.67 -9.25 19.53
N ALA A 184 -5.66 -10.15 19.69
CA ALA A 184 -5.47 -11.58 19.93
C ALA A 184 -4.75 -12.26 18.76
N TYR A 185 -5.18 -12.02 17.52
CA TYR A 185 -4.51 -12.53 16.33
C TYR A 185 -3.05 -12.10 16.25
N LYS A 186 -2.73 -10.83 16.54
CA LYS A 186 -1.33 -10.37 16.58
C LYS A 186 -0.49 -11.04 17.67
N ASN A 187 -1.11 -11.43 18.78
CA ASN A 187 -0.42 -12.13 19.85
C ASN A 187 -0.19 -13.61 19.49
N GLU A 188 -1.17 -14.26 18.84
CA GLU A 188 -1.12 -15.67 18.44
C GLU A 188 -0.25 -15.89 17.19
N ALA A 189 -0.37 -15.02 16.18
CA ALA A 189 0.43 -15.01 14.95
C ALA A 189 1.58 -14.00 15.01
N SER A 190 2.36 -14.01 16.10
CA SER A 190 3.47 -13.06 16.31
C SER A 190 4.59 -13.13 15.26
N TRP A 191 4.68 -14.27 14.54
CA TRP A 191 5.58 -14.47 13.41
C TRP A 191 5.15 -13.64 12.17
N GLU A 192 3.88 -13.25 12.07
CA GLU A 192 3.38 -12.42 10.98
C GLU A 192 3.72 -10.94 11.22
N ARG A 193 4.80 -10.48 10.58
CA ARG A 193 5.28 -9.09 10.71
C ARG A 193 4.37 -8.06 10.02
N GLY A 194 3.42 -8.49 9.20
CA GLY A 194 2.41 -7.61 8.60
C GLY A 194 1.21 -8.39 8.09
N LEU A 195 0.00 -7.95 8.47
CA LEU A 195 -1.27 -8.53 8.01
C LEU A 195 -1.23 -8.80 6.49
N HIS A 196 -1.40 -10.06 6.09
CA HIS A 196 -1.54 -10.57 4.72
C HIS A 196 -0.25 -10.58 3.88
N PHE A 197 0.92 -10.82 4.48
CA PHE A 197 2.24 -10.83 3.82
C PHE A 197 2.47 -9.63 2.88
N ARG A 198 2.12 -8.45 3.38
CA ARG A 198 1.98 -7.22 2.58
C ARG A 198 3.20 -6.79 1.75
N LEU A 199 4.39 -7.34 2.00
CA LEU A 199 5.65 -6.97 1.31
C LEU A 199 6.38 -8.17 0.67
N THR A 200 5.65 -9.19 0.21
CA THR A 200 6.23 -10.31 -0.54
C THR A 200 6.65 -9.85 -1.94
N ARG A 201 7.92 -10.09 -2.30
CA ARG A 201 8.50 -9.66 -3.59
C ARG A 201 8.59 -10.84 -4.54
N SER A 202 8.17 -10.63 -5.79
CA SER A 202 8.40 -11.57 -6.89
C SER A 202 9.23 -10.93 -8.00
N PRO A 203 10.52 -11.29 -8.13
CA PRO A 203 11.34 -10.88 -9.27
C PRO A 203 10.72 -11.35 -10.59
N PHE A 204 10.15 -12.56 -10.60
CA PHE A 204 9.46 -13.12 -11.76
C PHE A 204 8.32 -12.22 -12.28
N LEU A 205 7.44 -11.74 -11.39
CA LEU A 205 6.38 -10.81 -11.78
C LEU A 205 6.94 -9.45 -12.21
N THR A 206 8.01 -9.00 -11.57
CA THR A 206 8.67 -7.74 -11.92
C THR A 206 9.21 -7.80 -13.35
N ASP A 207 9.97 -8.86 -13.68
CA ASP A 207 10.53 -9.08 -15.01
C ASP A 207 9.45 -9.26 -16.06
N ARG A 208 8.39 -9.98 -15.71
CA ARG A 208 7.19 -10.17 -16.55
C ARG A 208 6.53 -8.83 -16.88
N MET A 209 6.25 -7.99 -15.88
CA MET A 209 5.63 -6.68 -16.08
C MET A 209 6.54 -5.76 -16.92
N VAL A 210 7.86 -5.76 -16.69
CA VAL A 210 8.80 -5.01 -17.55
C VAL A 210 8.71 -5.49 -19.00
N LYS A 211 8.70 -6.81 -19.25
CA LYS A 211 8.56 -7.38 -20.60
C LYS A 211 7.23 -7.03 -21.27
N GLN A 212 6.16 -6.89 -20.49
CA GLN A 212 4.86 -6.42 -20.96
C GLN A 212 4.85 -4.92 -21.29
N GLY A 213 5.89 -4.16 -20.94
CA GLY A 213 5.99 -2.73 -21.20
C GLY A 213 5.51 -1.85 -20.05
N TRP A 214 5.43 -2.37 -18.82
CA TRP A 214 5.12 -1.53 -17.66
C TRP A 214 6.27 -0.60 -17.31
N CYS A 215 5.94 0.61 -16.83
CA CYS A 215 6.92 1.52 -16.27
C CYS A 215 7.50 0.95 -14.95
N PRO A 216 8.84 0.84 -14.79
CA PRO A 216 9.45 0.34 -13.55
C PRO A 216 9.03 1.07 -12.28
N ILE A 217 8.73 2.37 -12.37
CA ILE A 217 8.26 3.17 -11.23
C ILE A 217 6.84 2.74 -10.82
N VAL A 218 5.96 2.38 -11.78
CA VAL A 218 4.61 1.87 -11.47
C VAL A 218 4.70 0.48 -10.84
N ILE A 219 5.63 -0.37 -11.32
CA ILE A 219 5.86 -1.69 -10.72
C ILE A 219 6.32 -1.55 -9.26
N ASP A 220 7.26 -0.65 -8.97
CA ASP A 220 7.76 -0.44 -7.60
C ASP A 220 6.66 0.07 -6.66
N GLN A 221 5.79 0.95 -7.16
CA GLN A 221 4.63 1.44 -6.42
C GLN A 221 3.62 0.34 -6.08
N ILE A 222 3.33 -0.57 -7.03
CA ILE A 222 2.46 -1.72 -6.76
C ILE A 222 3.11 -2.59 -5.69
N ARG A 223 4.41 -2.86 -5.81
CA ARG A 223 5.18 -3.65 -4.83
C ARG A 223 5.26 -3.03 -3.44
N SER A 224 5.15 -1.71 -3.33
CA SER A 224 5.19 -1.00 -2.04
C SER A 224 3.83 -0.92 -1.35
N SER A 225 2.74 -1.16 -2.10
CA SER A 225 1.36 -1.01 -1.64
C SER A 225 0.55 -2.32 -1.64
N CYS A 226 1.04 -3.36 -2.31
CA CYS A 226 0.41 -4.67 -2.44
C CYS A 226 1.41 -5.81 -2.21
N ASN A 227 0.91 -6.96 -1.77
CA ASN A 227 1.65 -8.23 -1.81
C ASN A 227 1.71 -8.78 -3.25
N VAL A 228 2.27 -9.99 -3.38
CA VAL A 228 2.42 -10.69 -4.67
C VAL A 228 1.09 -10.98 -5.36
N VAL A 229 -0.02 -11.18 -4.61
CA VAL A 229 -1.36 -11.39 -5.19
C VAL A 229 -1.83 -10.12 -5.90
N GLY A 230 -1.71 -8.97 -5.23
CA GLY A 230 -2.02 -7.67 -5.85
C GLY A 230 -1.08 -7.34 -7.02
N GLN A 231 0.21 -7.68 -6.93
CA GLN A 231 1.15 -7.52 -8.04
C GLN A 231 0.77 -8.38 -9.25
N TYR A 232 0.41 -9.65 -9.02
CA TYR A 232 -0.04 -10.54 -10.09
C TYR A 232 -1.35 -10.03 -10.70
N TYR A 233 -2.33 -9.65 -9.87
CA TYR A 233 -3.60 -9.09 -10.32
C TYR A 233 -3.40 -7.82 -11.17
N ALA A 234 -2.53 -6.91 -10.74
CA ALA A 234 -2.17 -5.74 -11.55
C ALA A 234 -1.55 -6.14 -12.90
N SER A 235 -0.67 -7.15 -12.93
CA SER A 235 -0.09 -7.65 -14.19
C SER A 235 -1.13 -8.19 -15.18
N LEU A 236 -2.29 -8.66 -14.70
CA LEU A 236 -3.41 -9.11 -15.53
C LEU A 236 -4.18 -7.94 -16.15
N LEU A 237 -4.06 -6.72 -15.64
CA LEU A 237 -4.70 -5.54 -16.25
C LEU A 237 -3.99 -5.12 -17.56
N GLY A 238 -2.76 -5.59 -17.77
CA GLY A 238 -1.89 -5.16 -18.85
C GLY A 238 -1.23 -3.81 -18.57
N PRO A 239 -0.16 -3.46 -19.32
CA PRO A 239 0.49 -2.17 -19.18
C PRO A 239 -0.50 -1.01 -19.40
N PRO A 240 -0.19 0.20 -18.92
CA PRO A 240 -0.95 1.39 -19.27
C PRO A 240 -1.30 1.45 -20.77
N MET A 241 -2.55 1.79 -21.07
CA MET A 241 -3.09 1.80 -22.44
C MET A 241 -2.31 2.74 -23.35
N ARG A 242 -1.75 3.82 -22.79
CA ARG A 242 -0.85 4.70 -23.51
C ARG A 242 0.52 4.02 -23.70
N LYS A 243 0.79 3.61 -24.94
CA LYS A 243 2.08 3.06 -25.34
C LYS A 243 3.17 4.13 -25.29
N LEU A 244 3.87 4.18 -24.18
CA LEU A 244 5.04 5.03 -23.98
C LEU A 244 6.30 4.18 -23.94
N ASP A 245 7.41 4.75 -24.42
CA ASP A 245 8.72 4.13 -24.26
C ASP A 245 9.21 4.32 -22.82
N HIS A 246 9.38 3.21 -22.11
CA HIS A 246 9.86 3.16 -20.73
C HIS A 246 11.28 2.59 -20.61
N SER A 247 11.99 2.36 -21.72
CA SER A 247 13.34 1.81 -21.72
C SER A 247 14.36 2.65 -20.94
N SER A 248 14.13 3.96 -20.82
CA SER A 248 14.98 4.88 -20.05
C SER A 248 14.55 5.05 -18.59
N CYS A 249 13.45 4.43 -18.16
CA CYS A 249 12.92 4.57 -16.81
C CYS A 249 13.60 3.59 -15.85
N SER A 250 13.94 4.05 -14.65
CA SER A 250 14.38 3.26 -13.49
C SER A 250 13.34 3.35 -12.38
N LYS A 251 13.32 2.37 -11.47
CA LYS A 251 12.51 2.44 -10.24
C LYS A 251 12.89 3.64 -9.35
N ASP A 252 14.13 4.09 -9.42
CA ASP A 252 14.67 5.19 -8.61
C ASP A 252 14.41 6.57 -9.27
N ASP A 253 13.77 6.59 -10.45
CA ASP A 253 13.39 7.84 -11.11
C ASP A 253 12.20 8.51 -10.41
N LYS A 254 12.26 9.84 -10.29
CA LYS A 254 11.21 10.66 -9.66
C LYS A 254 9.90 10.66 -10.45
N ASP A 255 9.96 10.64 -11.78
CA ASP A 255 8.78 10.51 -12.63
C ASP A 255 9.11 9.71 -13.89
N CYS A 256 8.07 9.20 -14.55
CA CYS A 256 8.17 8.49 -15.81
C CYS A 256 8.77 9.40 -16.88
N LYS A 257 9.94 9.03 -17.41
CA LYS A 257 10.63 9.77 -18.48
C LYS A 257 9.96 9.66 -19.85
N GLY A 258 9.14 8.62 -20.08
CA GLY A 258 8.24 8.55 -21.24
C GLY A 258 7.24 9.72 -21.28
N ILE A 259 6.96 10.26 -20.09
CA ILE A 259 6.40 11.57 -19.75
C ILE A 259 6.71 12.70 -20.72
N GLY A 260 7.91 13.25 -20.52
CA GLY A 260 8.33 14.55 -21.04
C GLY A 260 8.48 14.64 -22.55
N LYS A 261 8.26 13.54 -23.29
CA LYS A 261 8.21 13.53 -24.76
C LYS A 261 6.82 13.88 -25.33
N LEU A 262 5.81 14.01 -24.46
CA LEU A 262 4.48 14.39 -24.88
C LEU A 262 4.42 15.88 -25.22
N GLN A 263 4.23 16.16 -26.51
CA GLN A 263 3.85 17.50 -26.97
C GLN A 263 2.46 17.86 -26.42
N SER A 264 2.22 19.15 -26.21
CA SER A 264 0.92 19.71 -25.83
C SER A 264 -0.20 19.07 -26.65
N LEU A 265 -1.20 18.50 -25.96
CA LEU A 265 -2.37 17.93 -26.61
C LEU A 265 -3.04 18.99 -27.49
N THR A 266 -3.09 18.76 -28.80
CA THR A 266 -3.94 19.55 -29.70
C THR A 266 -5.38 19.18 -29.44
N LEU A 267 -6.24 20.19 -29.17
CA LEU A 267 -7.68 20.01 -29.08
C LEU A 267 -8.19 19.30 -30.34
N ALA A 268 -8.88 18.17 -30.14
CA ALA A 268 -9.50 17.40 -31.20
C ALA A 268 -11.02 17.36 -30.98
N HIS A 269 -11.77 17.41 -32.08
CA HIS A 269 -13.20 17.15 -32.04
C HIS A 269 -13.46 15.65 -31.90
N GLU A 270 -14.50 15.28 -31.16
CA GLU A 270 -14.91 13.88 -30.98
C GLU A 270 -15.33 13.23 -32.31
N THR A 271 -16.02 13.99 -33.17
CA THR A 271 -16.48 13.53 -34.49
C THR A 271 -15.68 14.16 -35.62
N ALA A 272 -15.27 13.33 -36.57
CA ALA A 272 -14.59 13.79 -37.78
C ALA A 272 -15.50 14.75 -38.56
N GLY A 273 -15.00 15.96 -38.86
CA GLY A 273 -15.74 17.00 -39.57
C GLY A 273 -16.58 17.93 -38.68
N CYS A 274 -16.59 17.74 -37.36
CA CYS A 274 -17.25 18.67 -36.44
C CYS A 274 -16.70 20.10 -36.58
N GLN A 275 -17.61 21.08 -36.50
CA GLN A 275 -17.31 22.51 -36.60
C GLN A 275 -17.67 23.27 -35.32
N CYS A 276 -17.79 22.58 -34.17
CA CYS A 276 -18.11 23.25 -32.92
C CYS A 276 -16.99 24.22 -32.53
N LYS A 277 -17.36 25.37 -31.96
CA LYS A 277 -16.38 26.37 -31.55
C LYS A 277 -15.78 25.99 -30.20
N VAL A 278 -14.51 26.30 -30.01
CA VAL A 278 -13.88 26.25 -28.68
C VAL A 278 -14.53 27.34 -27.83
N LEU A 279 -15.11 26.93 -26.69
CA LEU A 279 -15.63 27.88 -25.72
C LEU A 279 -14.46 28.50 -24.95
N THR A 280 -14.46 29.82 -24.85
CA THR A 280 -13.45 30.59 -24.11
C THR A 280 -14.13 31.35 -22.97
N VAL A 281 -13.34 31.73 -21.98
CA VAL A 281 -13.78 32.52 -20.82
C VAL A 281 -13.24 33.94 -20.89
N ASP A 282 -13.90 34.88 -20.22
CA ASP A 282 -13.35 36.23 -20.03
C ASP A 282 -12.10 36.16 -19.12
N ALA A 283 -10.93 36.23 -19.76
CA ALA A 283 -9.64 36.14 -19.08
C ALA A 283 -9.40 37.30 -18.11
N THR A 284 -9.96 38.49 -18.38
CA THR A 284 -9.82 39.67 -17.52
C THR A 284 -10.58 39.45 -16.23
N LYS A 285 -11.84 39.01 -16.33
CA LYS A 285 -12.67 38.70 -15.16
C LYS A 285 -12.10 37.55 -14.34
N LEU A 286 -11.62 36.49 -15.01
CA LEU A 286 -10.96 35.37 -14.35
C LEU A 286 -9.73 35.82 -13.56
N TYR A 287 -8.86 36.63 -14.19
CA TYR A 287 -7.67 37.17 -13.53
C TYR A 287 -8.04 38.02 -12.32
N GLN A 288 -9.05 38.88 -12.45
CA GLN A 288 -9.53 39.74 -11.35
C GLN A 288 -9.99 38.92 -10.13
N ILE A 289 -10.84 37.90 -10.34
CA ILE A 289 -11.32 37.03 -9.24
C ILE A 289 -10.15 36.35 -8.54
N ILE A 290 -9.17 35.85 -9.30
CA ILE A 290 -7.97 35.21 -8.73
C ILE A 290 -7.13 36.20 -7.92
N THR A 291 -6.93 37.43 -8.42
CA THR A 291 -6.18 38.48 -7.71
C THR A 291 -6.90 38.97 -6.46
N ASP A 292 -8.23 38.92 -6.44
CA ASP A 292 -9.05 39.25 -5.28
C ASP A 292 -9.07 38.12 -4.24
N HIS A 293 -8.27 37.06 -4.44
CA HIS A 293 -8.19 35.87 -3.60
C HIS A 293 -9.51 35.08 -3.50
N GLU A 294 -10.37 35.21 -4.50
CA GLU A 294 -11.64 34.48 -4.60
C GLU A 294 -11.55 33.28 -5.56
N ILE A 295 -12.45 32.32 -5.40
CA ILE A 295 -12.49 31.11 -6.23
C ILE A 295 -13.30 31.38 -7.50
N PRO A 296 -12.67 31.33 -8.70
CA PRO A 296 -13.41 31.45 -9.95
C PRO A 296 -14.16 30.18 -10.28
N ILE A 297 -15.44 30.33 -10.62
CA ILE A 297 -16.31 29.25 -11.07
C ILE A 297 -16.65 29.48 -12.54
N LEU A 298 -16.42 28.44 -13.34
CA LEU A 298 -16.84 28.40 -14.74
C LEU A 298 -18.26 27.85 -14.82
N GLN A 299 -19.20 28.68 -15.28
CA GLN A 299 -20.59 28.32 -15.44
C GLN A 299 -20.93 28.21 -16.92
N LEU A 300 -21.45 27.05 -17.34
CA LEU A 300 -21.99 26.89 -18.68
C LEU A 300 -23.40 27.50 -18.71
N VAL A 301 -23.59 28.50 -19.56
CA VAL A 301 -24.85 29.23 -19.74
C VAL A 301 -25.28 29.16 -21.20
N GLU A 302 -26.55 29.44 -21.47
CA GLU A 302 -27.08 29.55 -22.83
C GLU A 302 -27.24 31.03 -23.21
N GLU A 303 -26.51 31.47 -24.22
CA GLU A 303 -26.60 32.83 -24.76
C GLU A 303 -27.05 32.76 -26.23
N ASN A 304 -28.21 33.35 -26.52
CA ASN A 304 -28.79 33.38 -27.87
C ASN A 304 -28.89 31.98 -28.51
N GLY A 305 -29.25 30.95 -27.73
CA GLY A 305 -29.36 29.57 -28.21
C GLY A 305 -28.02 28.84 -28.39
N ASN A 306 -26.89 29.42 -27.96
CA ASN A 306 -25.57 28.80 -28.04
C ASN A 306 -24.96 28.64 -26.64
N PRO A 307 -24.21 27.56 -26.39
CA PRO A 307 -23.49 27.40 -25.14
C PRO A 307 -22.38 28.46 -25.03
N ALA A 308 -22.28 29.09 -23.87
CA ALA A 308 -21.23 30.05 -23.52
C ALA A 308 -20.69 29.75 -22.11
N LEU A 309 -19.43 30.10 -21.85
CA LEU A 309 -18.82 29.96 -20.53
C LEU A 309 -18.73 31.33 -19.85
N GLN A 310 -19.44 31.47 -18.75
CA GLN A 310 -19.35 32.63 -17.86
C GLN A 310 -18.39 32.33 -16.71
N VAL A 311 -17.66 33.35 -16.26
CA VAL A 311 -16.88 33.28 -15.01
C VAL A 311 -17.61 34.05 -13.93
N ILE A 312 -17.82 33.43 -12.77
CA ILE A 312 -18.38 34.06 -11.57
C ILE A 312 -17.48 33.77 -10.37
N SER A 313 -17.65 34.53 -9.30
CA SER A 313 -16.94 34.29 -8.04
C SER A 313 -17.77 33.41 -7.12
N ALA A 314 -17.15 32.44 -6.45
CA ALA A 314 -17.80 31.67 -5.40
C ALA A 314 -18.35 32.56 -4.27
N SER A 315 -17.68 33.67 -3.95
CA SER A 315 -18.13 34.62 -2.92
C SER A 315 -19.42 35.34 -3.32
N SER A 316 -19.62 35.56 -4.62
CA SER A 316 -20.82 36.23 -5.13
C SER A 316 -22.06 35.34 -5.08
N GLU A 317 -21.89 34.02 -4.99
CA GLU A 317 -22.97 33.02 -4.96
C GLU A 317 -22.69 31.98 -3.85
N PRO A 318 -22.88 32.32 -2.56
CA PRO A 318 -22.40 31.50 -1.43
C PRO A 318 -23.01 30.10 -1.35
N ASP A 319 -24.23 29.93 -1.88
CA ASP A 319 -24.96 28.66 -1.88
C ASP A 319 -24.65 27.80 -3.12
N LEU A 320 -23.78 28.28 -4.02
CA LEU A 320 -23.47 27.57 -5.25
C LEU A 320 -22.56 26.36 -5.00
N GLU A 321 -23.10 25.17 -5.23
CA GLU A 321 -22.31 23.96 -5.28
C GLU A 321 -21.50 23.90 -6.59
N TYR A 322 -20.18 23.73 -6.48
CA TYR A 322 -19.32 23.52 -7.64
C TYR A 322 -18.54 22.20 -7.55
N THR A 323 -18.05 21.77 -8.72
CA THR A 323 -17.16 20.62 -8.85
C THR A 323 -15.76 21.11 -9.21
N ALA A 324 -14.78 20.80 -8.36
CA ALA A 324 -13.39 21.07 -8.68
C ALA A 324 -12.87 20.00 -9.65
N MET A 325 -12.25 20.44 -10.74
CA MET A 325 -11.63 19.55 -11.73
C MET A 325 -10.17 19.33 -11.37
N SER A 326 -9.86 18.14 -10.87
CA SER A 326 -8.51 17.66 -10.69
C SER A 326 -7.95 17.22 -12.03
N HIS A 327 -6.87 17.86 -12.46
CA HIS A 327 -6.14 17.46 -13.66
C HIS A 327 -4.67 17.29 -13.30
N VAL A 328 -4.05 16.30 -13.95
CA VAL A 328 -2.61 16.11 -13.85
C VAL A 328 -1.96 17.22 -14.71
N TRP A 329 -1.43 18.26 -14.07
CA TRP A 329 -0.74 19.41 -14.70
C TRP A 329 0.21 19.06 -15.87
N THR A 330 0.78 17.85 -15.88
CA THR A 330 1.68 17.36 -16.94
C THR A 330 0.97 16.90 -18.22
N ASP A 331 -0.35 16.81 -18.25
CA ASP A 331 -1.12 16.51 -19.47
C ASP A 331 -1.37 17.78 -20.31
N GLY A 332 -0.77 18.91 -19.96
CA GLY A 332 -0.74 20.13 -20.78
C GLY A 332 -1.85 21.16 -20.51
N TRP A 333 -2.52 21.08 -19.36
CA TRP A 333 -3.72 21.88 -19.06
C TRP A 333 -3.54 22.99 -18.00
N GLY A 334 -2.31 23.26 -17.53
CA GLY A 334 -2.07 24.13 -16.35
C GLY A 334 -1.23 25.40 -16.59
N ASN A 335 -1.44 26.43 -15.75
CA ASN A 335 -0.66 27.67 -15.65
C ASN A 335 0.11 27.74 -14.29
N PRO A 336 1.45 27.83 -14.26
CA PRO A 336 2.26 27.59 -13.06
C PRO A 336 2.26 28.70 -11.97
N ASP A 337 1.89 29.95 -12.28
CA ASP A 337 2.37 31.07 -11.45
C ASP A 337 1.35 31.72 -10.47
N SER A 338 0.06 31.37 -10.49
CA SER A 338 -0.95 32.11 -9.67
C SER A 338 -1.94 31.27 -8.83
N VAL A 339 -2.10 29.97 -9.10
CA VAL A 339 -3.19 29.16 -8.51
C VAL A 339 -2.79 28.49 -7.18
N LEU A 340 -1.52 28.56 -6.79
CA LEU A 340 -0.96 27.76 -5.69
C LEU A 340 -1.50 28.11 -4.30
N MET A 341 -1.86 29.37 -4.04
CA MET A 341 -2.28 29.81 -2.69
C MET A 341 -3.71 29.36 -2.34
N GLN A 342 -4.58 29.13 -3.32
CA GLN A 342 -6.00 28.87 -3.09
C GLN A 342 -6.41 27.40 -3.19
N MET A 343 -5.48 26.50 -3.57
CA MET A 343 -5.80 25.09 -3.84
C MET A 343 -6.52 24.40 -2.67
N ARG A 344 -6.13 24.72 -1.43
CA ARG A 344 -6.80 24.18 -0.24
C ARG A 344 -8.27 24.55 -0.22
N GLU A 345 -8.59 25.82 -0.42
CA GLU A 345 -9.95 26.35 -0.35
C GLU A 345 -10.81 25.81 -1.49
N VAL A 346 -10.25 25.69 -2.70
CA VAL A 346 -10.91 25.09 -3.86
C VAL A 346 -11.37 23.67 -3.57
N TYR A 347 -10.51 22.79 -3.05
CA TYR A 347 -10.92 21.40 -2.79
C TYR A 347 -11.76 21.25 -1.52
N THR A 348 -11.53 22.08 -0.50
CA THR A 348 -12.27 22.04 0.77
C THR A 348 -13.73 22.46 0.57
N HIS A 349 -13.98 23.48 -0.25
CA HIS A 349 -15.32 24.02 -0.46
C HIS A 349 -16.10 23.30 -1.56
N ALA A 350 -15.42 22.72 -2.55
CA ALA A 350 -16.07 21.96 -3.62
C ALA A 350 -16.99 20.86 -3.08
N GLU A 351 -18.17 20.73 -3.69
CA GLU A 351 -19.09 19.62 -3.38
C GLU A 351 -18.54 18.29 -3.90
N ARG A 352 -17.82 18.33 -5.02
CA ARG A 352 -17.20 17.17 -5.67
C ARG A 352 -15.82 17.55 -6.18
N VAL A 353 -14.90 16.59 -6.13
CA VAL A 353 -13.62 16.66 -6.84
C VAL A 353 -13.62 15.56 -7.89
N LEU A 354 -13.56 15.98 -9.16
CA LEU A 354 -13.55 15.09 -10.31
C LEU A 354 -12.12 14.96 -10.84
N VAL A 355 -11.56 13.77 -10.75
CA VAL A 355 -10.21 13.42 -11.18
C VAL A 355 -10.20 12.96 -12.62
N PHE A 356 -9.34 13.60 -13.42
CA PHE A 356 -8.99 13.18 -14.77
C PHE A 356 -7.56 12.60 -14.78
N ASP A 357 -7.45 11.32 -15.13
CA ASP A 357 -6.19 10.65 -15.41
C ASP A 357 -6.35 9.94 -16.75
N ALA A 358 -5.41 10.16 -17.67
CA ALA A 358 -5.50 9.66 -19.04
C ALA A 358 -5.68 8.13 -19.12
N GLU A 359 -5.08 7.37 -18.22
CA GLU A 359 -5.20 5.91 -18.20
C GLU A 359 -6.56 5.44 -17.68
N LEU A 360 -7.09 6.15 -16.68
CA LEU A 360 -8.42 5.86 -16.15
C LEU A 360 -9.50 6.21 -17.18
N MET A 361 -9.37 7.36 -17.85
CA MET A 361 -10.26 7.79 -18.93
C MET A 361 -10.23 6.88 -20.16
N ALA A 362 -9.15 6.11 -20.35
CA ALA A 362 -9.05 5.07 -21.39
C ALA A 362 -9.49 3.68 -20.91
N SER A 363 -9.80 3.55 -19.62
CA SER A 363 -10.28 2.31 -19.00
C SER A 363 -11.80 2.32 -18.87
N THR A 364 -12.41 1.14 -18.78
CA THR A 364 -13.87 1.01 -18.64
C THR A 364 -14.33 1.16 -17.19
N ALA A 365 -15.47 1.84 -17.01
CA ALA A 365 -16.21 1.93 -15.76
C ALA A 365 -17.01 0.65 -15.43
N GLU A 366 -17.19 -0.26 -16.39
CA GLU A 366 -17.99 -1.49 -16.24
C GLU A 366 -17.21 -2.66 -15.61
N ALA A 367 -16.06 -2.38 -15.00
CA ALA A 367 -15.22 -3.38 -14.35
C ALA A 367 -15.63 -3.63 -12.88
N SER A 368 -15.12 -4.71 -12.30
CA SER A 368 -15.36 -5.02 -10.88
C SER A 368 -14.76 -3.94 -9.97
N TYR A 369 -15.19 -3.90 -8.71
CA TYR A 369 -14.64 -2.90 -7.79
C TYR A 369 -13.12 -3.10 -7.59
N GLU A 370 -12.64 -4.35 -7.59
CA GLU A 370 -11.23 -4.70 -7.47
C GLU A 370 -10.42 -4.17 -8.65
N GLU A 371 -10.92 -4.37 -9.87
CA GLU A 371 -10.27 -3.89 -11.08
C GLU A 371 -10.22 -2.36 -11.10
N LEU A 372 -11.33 -1.68 -10.79
CA LEU A 372 -11.37 -0.21 -10.72
C LEU A 372 -10.39 0.35 -9.68
N ASN A 373 -10.36 -0.24 -8.48
CA ASN A 373 -9.44 0.16 -7.42
C ASN A 373 -7.98 -0.10 -7.82
N MET A 374 -7.69 -1.25 -8.45
CA MET A 374 -6.34 -1.57 -8.89
C MET A 374 -5.88 -0.65 -10.04
N ARG A 375 -6.77 -0.28 -10.97
CA ARG A 375 -6.48 0.73 -12.01
C ARG A 375 -6.12 2.08 -11.39
N ILE A 376 -6.84 2.51 -10.36
CA ILE A 376 -6.48 3.73 -9.60
C ILE A 376 -5.12 3.57 -8.92
N LYS A 377 -4.81 2.42 -8.32
CA LYS A 377 -3.47 2.14 -7.76
C LYS A 377 -2.36 2.18 -8.82
N CYS A 378 -2.65 1.78 -10.06
CA CYS A 378 -1.67 1.83 -11.15
C CYS A 378 -1.59 3.22 -11.83
N SER A 379 -2.51 4.14 -11.53
CA SER A 379 -2.58 5.46 -12.15
C SER A 379 -1.45 6.39 -11.74
N ARG A 380 -1.19 7.42 -12.54
CA ARG A 380 -0.21 8.46 -12.17
C ARG A 380 -0.74 9.34 -11.05
N TRP A 381 -2.05 9.60 -11.05
CA TRP A 381 -2.72 10.41 -10.05
C TRP A 381 -2.33 10.00 -8.63
N ILE A 382 -2.35 8.71 -8.29
CA ILE A 382 -2.09 8.27 -6.91
C ILE A 382 -0.63 8.48 -6.47
N ARG A 383 0.30 8.72 -7.40
CA ARG A 383 1.73 8.93 -7.12
C ARG A 383 2.13 10.37 -6.93
N ARG A 384 1.37 11.33 -7.46
CA ARG A 384 1.78 12.73 -7.37
C ARG A 384 1.51 13.23 -5.97
N LEU A 385 2.41 14.03 -5.42
CA LEU A 385 2.17 14.64 -4.12
C LEU A 385 1.08 15.73 -4.22
N TRP A 386 1.11 16.49 -5.32
CA TRP A 386 0.13 17.52 -5.65
C TRP A 386 -1.33 17.04 -5.69
N THR A 387 -1.57 15.79 -6.07
CA THR A 387 -2.92 15.22 -6.17
C THR A 387 -3.42 14.68 -4.83
N LEU A 388 -2.57 14.57 -3.81
CA LEU A 388 -2.98 14.05 -2.51
C LEU A 388 -4.01 14.96 -1.83
N GLN A 389 -3.87 16.28 -1.98
CA GLN A 389 -4.84 17.24 -1.45
C GLN A 389 -6.23 17.06 -2.07
N GLU A 390 -6.31 16.63 -3.33
CA GLU A 390 -7.57 16.34 -4.02
C GLU A 390 -8.30 15.18 -3.33
N ALA A 391 -7.54 14.19 -2.85
CA ALA A 391 -8.10 13.05 -2.11
C ALA A 391 -8.45 13.40 -0.65
N VAL A 392 -7.57 14.16 0.01
CA VAL A 392 -7.68 14.45 1.45
C VAL A 392 -8.76 15.50 1.74
N LEU A 393 -8.89 16.51 0.89
CA LEU A 393 -9.78 17.65 1.11
C LEU A 393 -11.17 17.45 0.48
N ALA A 394 -11.32 16.51 -0.46
CA ALA A 394 -12.60 16.28 -1.14
C ALA A 394 -13.71 15.85 -0.17
N LYS A 395 -14.86 16.53 -0.28
CA LYS A 395 -16.13 16.03 0.28
C LYS A 395 -16.61 14.79 -0.45
N ARG A 396 -16.47 14.77 -1.79
CA ARG A 396 -16.79 13.65 -2.68
C ARG A 396 -15.72 13.49 -3.76
N LEU A 397 -14.93 12.41 -3.69
CA LEU A 397 -13.91 12.12 -4.69
C LEU A 397 -14.45 11.20 -5.79
N MET A 398 -14.35 11.65 -7.03
CA MET A 398 -14.83 10.96 -8.22
C MET A 398 -13.71 10.82 -9.25
N PHE A 399 -13.67 9.71 -9.98
CA PHE A 399 -12.71 9.45 -11.06
C PHE A 399 -13.46 9.26 -12.36
N GLN A 400 -13.05 9.98 -13.42
CA GLN A 400 -13.59 9.80 -14.76
C GLN A 400 -12.97 8.57 -15.44
N PHE A 401 -13.83 7.68 -15.94
CA PHE A 401 -13.46 6.58 -16.84
C PHE A 401 -14.01 6.85 -18.25
N THR A 402 -13.86 5.91 -19.19
CA THR A 402 -14.32 6.10 -20.58
C THR A 402 -15.80 6.46 -20.66
N GLU A 403 -16.65 5.70 -19.95
CA GLU A 403 -18.11 5.80 -20.09
C GLU A 403 -18.73 6.75 -19.07
N ARG A 404 -18.19 6.83 -17.85
CA ARG A 404 -18.75 7.61 -16.74
C ARG A 404 -17.74 7.82 -15.61
N CYS A 405 -18.06 8.73 -14.69
CA CYS A 405 -17.32 8.86 -13.44
C CYS A 405 -17.86 7.93 -12.34
N HIS A 406 -16.98 7.48 -11.46
CA HIS A 406 -17.31 6.68 -10.27
C HIS A 406 -16.81 7.38 -9.00
N MET A 407 -17.60 7.30 -7.93
CA MET A 407 -17.22 7.79 -6.60
C MET A 407 -16.48 6.69 -5.82
N PHE A 408 -15.41 7.04 -5.10
CA PHE A 408 -14.55 6.09 -4.35
C PHE A 408 -14.41 6.50 -2.88
N MET A 409 -15.53 6.51 -2.18
CA MET A 409 -15.63 6.80 -0.74
C MET A 409 -16.56 5.79 -0.06
N THR A 410 -16.65 5.81 1.27
CA THR A 410 -17.53 4.89 2.03
C THR A 410 -19.01 4.99 1.71
N SER A 411 -19.47 6.13 1.20
CA SER A 411 -20.85 6.30 0.73
C SER A 411 -21.08 5.81 -0.71
N SER A 412 -20.04 5.32 -1.39
CA SER A 412 -20.14 4.93 -2.80
C SER A 412 -20.68 3.51 -3.00
N LEU A 413 -21.31 3.29 -4.15
CA LEU A 413 -21.71 1.96 -4.61
C LEU A 413 -20.52 1.00 -4.69
N ASN A 414 -19.34 1.49 -5.10
CA ASN A 414 -18.11 0.70 -5.16
C ASN A 414 -17.72 0.17 -3.78
N TRP A 415 -17.70 1.04 -2.76
CA TRP A 415 -17.39 0.64 -1.39
C TRP A 415 -18.47 -0.27 -0.78
N MET A 416 -19.74 0.02 -1.02
CA MET A 416 -20.83 -0.83 -0.53
C MET A 416 -20.79 -2.23 -1.18
N ALA A 417 -20.50 -2.32 -2.48
CA ALA A 417 -20.30 -3.58 -3.18
C ALA A 417 -19.12 -4.36 -2.59
N ARG A 418 -17.98 -3.69 -2.38
CA ARG A 418 -16.82 -4.28 -1.69
C ARG A 418 -17.20 -4.80 -0.31
N LYS A 419 -17.83 -3.97 0.54
CA LYS A 419 -18.20 -4.38 1.89
C LYS A 419 -19.11 -5.61 1.86
N LYS A 420 -20.15 -5.59 1.02
CA LYS A 420 -21.08 -6.72 0.85
C LYS A 420 -20.36 -7.98 0.35
N ASP A 421 -19.45 -7.84 -0.61
CA ASP A 421 -18.67 -8.94 -1.13
C ASP A 421 -17.72 -9.51 -0.07
N LEU A 422 -16.96 -8.67 0.62
CA LEU A 422 -16.04 -9.10 1.67
C LEU A 422 -16.76 -9.66 2.90
N ASP A 423 -17.97 -9.19 3.21
CA ASP A 423 -18.85 -9.82 4.20
C ASP A 423 -19.23 -11.25 3.79
N LEU A 424 -19.15 -11.59 2.49
CA LEU A 424 -19.51 -12.88 1.93
C LEU A 424 -18.33 -13.77 1.52
N ASN A 425 -17.21 -13.16 1.12
CA ASN A 425 -16.03 -13.77 0.52
C ASN A 425 -14.77 -13.26 1.22
N TYR A 426 -14.55 -13.73 2.44
CA TYR A 426 -13.40 -13.34 3.25
C TYR A 426 -12.06 -13.63 2.59
N PHE A 427 -12.01 -14.57 1.65
CA PHE A 427 -10.82 -15.00 0.93
C PHE A 427 -10.46 -14.10 -0.25
N ASN A 428 -11.24 -13.05 -0.54
CA ASN A 428 -10.93 -12.09 -1.58
C ASN A 428 -9.75 -11.18 -1.18
N THR A 429 -8.54 -11.71 -1.25
CA THR A 429 -7.28 -11.00 -0.95
C THR A 429 -7.18 -9.69 -1.71
N VAL A 430 -7.51 -9.70 -3.01
CA VAL A 430 -7.44 -8.49 -3.83
C VAL A 430 -8.41 -7.46 -3.28
N GLY A 431 -9.66 -7.81 -2.98
CA GLY A 431 -10.62 -6.89 -2.38
C GLY A 431 -10.15 -6.29 -1.05
N TRP A 432 -9.47 -7.07 -0.19
CA TRP A 432 -8.88 -6.57 1.05
C TRP A 432 -7.72 -5.60 0.82
N ASP A 433 -6.79 -5.93 -0.07
CA ASP A 433 -5.54 -5.18 -0.28
C ASP A 433 -5.67 -4.05 -1.30
N CYS A 434 -6.61 -4.16 -2.24
CA CYS A 434 -6.84 -3.18 -3.29
C CYS A 434 -7.61 -1.96 -2.78
N ASP A 435 -8.00 -1.89 -1.50
CA ASP A 435 -8.80 -0.78 -1.00
C ASP A 435 -8.09 0.57 -1.24
N THR A 436 -8.67 1.37 -2.13
CA THR A 436 -8.27 2.77 -2.35
C THR A 436 -9.18 3.73 -1.63
N THR A 437 -10.12 3.26 -0.80
CA THR A 437 -11.10 4.12 -0.14
C THR A 437 -10.41 5.20 0.68
N PHE A 438 -10.39 6.41 0.12
CA PHE A 438 -9.69 7.57 0.65
C PHE A 438 -10.37 8.16 1.90
N HIS A 439 -11.45 7.54 2.37
CA HIS A 439 -12.23 7.97 3.54
C HIS A 439 -11.45 7.97 4.85
N MET A 440 -10.33 7.22 4.95
CA MET A 440 -9.42 7.39 6.09
C MET A 440 -8.97 8.84 6.22
N TYR A 441 -8.78 9.54 5.09
CA TYR A 441 -8.34 10.93 5.08
C TYR A 441 -9.41 11.87 5.65
N SER A 442 -10.67 11.68 5.27
CA SER A 442 -11.77 12.58 5.66
C SER A 442 -12.26 12.37 7.10
N ARG A 443 -12.08 11.17 7.67
CA ARG A 443 -12.47 10.87 9.07
C ARG A 443 -11.50 11.38 10.12
N MET A 444 -10.24 11.59 9.78
CA MET A 444 -9.23 11.97 10.76
C MET A 444 -9.27 13.47 11.04
N ARG A 445 -9.06 13.82 12.31
CA ARG A 445 -9.01 15.20 12.81
C ARG A 445 -7.85 15.34 13.80
N GLY A 446 -7.32 16.56 13.90
CA GLY A 446 -6.23 16.88 14.82
C GLY A 446 -5.02 15.98 14.64
N ASP A 447 -4.51 15.43 15.75
CA ASP A 447 -3.28 14.63 15.79
C ASP A 447 -3.30 13.37 14.92
N SER A 448 -4.45 12.69 14.83
CA SER A 448 -4.61 11.50 13.99
C SER A 448 -4.42 11.81 12.50
N LEU A 449 -4.91 12.97 12.05
CA LEU A 449 -4.75 13.43 10.68
C LEU A 449 -3.30 13.77 10.39
N MET A 450 -2.62 14.46 11.32
CA MET A 450 -1.19 14.77 11.18
C MET A 450 -0.36 13.51 11.03
N ASP A 451 -0.57 12.51 11.90
CA ASP A 451 0.17 11.24 11.84
C ASP A 451 -0.07 10.49 10.51
N LEU A 452 -1.30 10.53 9.99
CA LEU A 452 -1.62 9.95 8.70
C LEU A 452 -0.96 10.72 7.55
N LEU A 453 -1.09 12.04 7.53
CA LEU A 453 -0.48 12.90 6.51
C LEU A 453 1.03 12.67 6.47
N TRP A 454 1.68 12.53 7.62
CA TRP A 454 3.09 12.16 7.72
C TRP A 454 3.41 10.82 7.05
N LYS A 455 2.64 9.78 7.34
CA LYS A 455 2.82 8.46 6.71
C LYS A 455 2.65 8.54 5.19
N ILE A 456 1.72 9.35 4.71
CA ILE A 456 1.47 9.49 3.27
C ILE A 456 2.51 10.39 2.59
N LEU A 457 3.00 11.44 3.25
CA LEU A 457 4.06 12.31 2.76
C LEU A 457 5.39 11.54 2.60
N ILE A 458 5.64 10.59 3.51
CA ILE A 458 6.79 9.66 3.48
C ILE A 458 6.47 8.39 2.64
N SER A 459 5.32 8.33 1.97
CA SER A 459 5.00 7.22 1.05
C SER A 459 5.49 7.54 -0.36
N ASP A 460 5.68 6.51 -1.19
CA ASP A 460 6.25 6.52 -2.56
C ASP A 460 5.47 7.44 -3.52
N ARG A 461 5.64 8.74 -3.34
CA ARG A 461 5.07 9.84 -4.13
C ARG A 461 6.17 10.64 -4.77
N ALA A 462 5.79 11.47 -5.73
CA ALA A 462 6.71 12.29 -6.50
C ALA A 462 6.21 13.72 -6.63
N VAL A 463 7.16 14.65 -6.71
CA VAL A 463 6.97 16.01 -7.21
C VAL A 463 7.85 16.24 -8.44
N THR A 464 7.36 17.09 -9.34
CA THR A 464 8.14 17.51 -10.52
C THR A 464 9.17 18.57 -10.15
N VAL A 465 8.84 19.43 -9.18
CA VAL A 465 9.73 20.46 -8.63
C VAL A 465 9.93 20.16 -7.14
N GLU A 466 11.18 19.93 -6.72
CA GLU A 466 11.51 19.50 -5.36
C GLU A 466 11.05 20.49 -4.28
N SER A 467 11.11 21.79 -4.57
CA SER A 467 10.65 22.83 -3.63
C SER A 467 9.15 22.79 -3.34
N ASP A 468 8.37 22.07 -4.15
CA ASP A 468 6.92 21.95 -3.97
C ASP A 468 6.56 21.00 -2.83
N GLU A 469 7.50 20.17 -2.36
CA GLU A 469 7.26 19.25 -1.24
C GLU A 469 6.72 19.99 -0.01
N ALA A 470 7.38 21.09 0.36
CA ALA A 470 6.98 21.92 1.49
C ALA A 470 5.62 22.59 1.25
N ILE A 471 5.31 22.97 0.00
CA ILE A 471 4.03 23.58 -0.39
C ILE A 471 2.89 22.58 -0.24
N CYS A 472 3.02 21.38 -0.83
CA CYS A 472 2.01 20.34 -0.70
C CYS A 472 1.79 19.95 0.77
N GLY A 473 2.87 19.81 1.54
CA GLY A 473 2.81 19.54 2.97
C GLY A 473 2.06 20.63 3.74
N ALA A 474 2.40 21.89 3.50
CA ALA A 474 1.75 23.03 4.17
C ALA A 474 0.26 23.13 3.85
N ILE A 475 -0.12 22.94 2.58
CA ILE A 475 -1.52 22.89 2.17
C ILE A 475 -2.27 21.80 2.93
N LEU A 476 -1.73 20.57 2.97
CA LEU A 476 -2.36 19.44 3.66
C LEU A 476 -2.51 19.69 5.17
N MET A 477 -1.47 20.26 5.79
CA MET A 477 -1.42 20.54 7.23
C MET A 477 -2.11 21.85 7.64
N ASN A 478 -2.69 22.58 6.68
CA ASN A 478 -3.32 23.88 6.90
C ASN A 478 -2.36 24.91 7.55
N PHE A 479 -1.13 24.95 7.07
CA PHE A 479 -0.16 25.94 7.51
C PHE A 479 -0.26 27.24 6.71
N SER A 480 0.30 28.32 7.26
CA SER A 480 0.32 29.63 6.60
C SER A 480 1.13 29.56 5.31
N MET A 481 0.43 29.65 4.17
CA MET A 481 1.06 29.73 2.86
C MET A 481 1.78 31.06 2.67
N GLU A 482 1.30 32.14 3.28
CA GLU A 482 1.96 33.44 3.27
C GLU A 482 3.36 33.36 3.89
N GLU A 483 3.45 32.82 5.11
CA GLU A 483 4.74 32.63 5.80
C GLU A 483 5.68 31.67 5.05
N LEU A 484 5.13 30.62 4.43
CA LEU A 484 5.92 29.65 3.67
C LEU A 484 6.49 30.22 2.38
N MET A 485 5.69 31.04 1.68
CA MET A 485 6.06 31.62 0.39
C MET A 485 6.91 32.87 0.55
N GLU A 486 6.95 33.47 1.74
CA GLU A 486 7.86 34.54 2.11
C GLU A 486 9.32 34.04 2.15
N GLY A 487 10.24 34.81 1.53
CA GLY A 487 11.68 34.50 1.55
C GLY A 487 12.15 33.64 0.37
N GLN A 488 13.27 32.93 0.57
CA GLN A 488 13.92 32.15 -0.49
C GLN A 488 13.33 30.75 -0.61
N ILE A 489 13.28 30.22 -1.84
CA ILE A 489 12.77 28.86 -2.13
C ILE A 489 13.52 27.80 -1.31
N SER A 490 14.82 27.96 -1.09
CA SER A 490 15.66 27.06 -0.29
C SER A 490 15.24 26.97 1.18
N ASP A 491 14.61 28.01 1.72
CA ASP A 491 14.20 28.05 3.13
C ASP A 491 12.82 27.41 3.36
N ARG A 492 12.04 27.11 2.30
CA ARG A 492 10.66 26.62 2.41
C ARG A 492 10.53 25.40 3.30
N MET A 493 11.43 24.42 3.17
CA MET A 493 11.38 23.21 3.99
C MET A 493 11.64 23.53 5.47
N LYS A 494 12.60 24.40 5.77
CA LYS A 494 12.86 24.89 7.14
C LYS A 494 11.65 25.63 7.70
N VAL A 495 11.03 26.50 6.92
CA VAL A 495 9.80 27.22 7.33
C VAL A 495 8.66 26.23 7.58
N PHE A 496 8.47 25.25 6.71
CA PHE A 496 7.50 24.17 6.91
C PHE A 496 7.70 23.44 8.25
N TRP A 497 8.95 23.12 8.61
CA TRP A 497 9.26 22.54 9.91
C TRP A 497 8.92 23.47 11.07
N ARG A 498 9.25 24.76 10.96
CA ARG A 498 8.93 25.78 11.97
C ARG A 498 7.41 25.90 12.19
N LEU A 499 6.61 25.83 11.13
CA LEU A 499 5.15 25.98 11.18
C LEU A 499 4.43 24.89 12.00
N HIS A 500 5.11 23.78 12.31
CA HIS A 500 4.58 22.75 13.20
C HIS A 500 4.46 23.18 14.67
N LYS A 501 5.22 24.18 15.10
CA LYS A 501 5.21 24.71 16.48
C LYS A 501 5.35 23.58 17.52
N ASP A 502 4.35 23.37 18.37
CA ASP A 502 4.30 22.37 19.43
C ASP A 502 3.74 20.99 19.03
N LYS A 503 3.45 20.80 17.73
CA LYS A 503 2.81 19.58 17.19
C LYS A 503 3.77 18.68 16.42
N MET A 504 5.08 18.84 16.56
CA MET A 504 6.06 18.04 15.81
C MET A 504 6.11 16.60 16.33
N PRO A 505 5.84 15.56 15.50
CA PRO A 505 5.99 14.18 15.93
C PRO A 505 7.44 13.84 16.28
N VAL A 506 7.70 13.36 17.49
CA VAL A 506 9.07 13.05 17.96
C VAL A 506 9.71 11.93 17.13
N SER A 507 8.90 11.01 16.60
CA SER A 507 9.35 9.96 15.70
C SER A 507 10.15 10.47 14.49
N ILE A 508 10.01 11.75 14.09
CA ILE A 508 10.77 12.32 12.98
C ILE A 508 12.29 12.18 13.14
N LEU A 509 12.77 12.14 14.39
CA LEU A 509 14.19 11.98 14.71
C LEU A 509 14.77 10.68 14.14
N PHE A 510 13.98 9.61 14.09
CA PHE A 510 14.45 8.29 13.66
C PHE A 510 13.98 7.88 12.26
N VAL A 511 13.37 8.80 11.51
CA VAL A 511 13.03 8.56 10.09
C VAL A 511 14.31 8.63 9.27
N PRO A 512 14.81 7.53 8.67
CA PRO A 512 16.05 7.58 7.90
C PRO A 512 15.90 8.50 6.68
N GLY A 513 16.88 9.38 6.44
CA GLY A 513 16.84 10.31 5.31
C GLY A 513 17.81 11.49 5.49
N PRO A 514 18.05 12.28 4.43
CA PRO A 514 18.88 13.46 4.49
C PRO A 514 18.27 14.50 5.43
N ARG A 515 19.13 15.32 6.06
CA ARG A 515 18.75 16.32 7.05
C ARG A 515 19.17 17.71 6.61
N LEU A 516 18.45 18.72 7.10
CA LEU A 516 18.80 20.12 6.91
C LEU A 516 20.17 20.43 7.55
N PRO A 517 21.10 21.13 6.88
CA PRO A 517 22.42 21.44 7.44
C PRO A 517 22.39 22.57 8.49
N GLU A 518 21.34 23.38 8.51
CA GLU A 518 21.23 24.58 9.34
C GLU A 518 21.22 24.27 10.84
N ASN A 519 21.93 25.09 11.62
CA ASN A 519 21.90 25.02 13.08
C ASN A 519 20.45 25.17 13.59
N GLY A 520 20.08 24.32 14.56
CA GLY A 520 18.71 24.23 15.08
C GLY A 520 17.75 23.35 14.26
N TYR A 521 18.11 22.96 13.03
CA TYR A 521 17.25 22.14 12.15
C TYR A 521 17.90 20.83 11.67
N ARG A 522 19.11 20.48 12.13
CA ARG A 522 19.81 19.22 11.79
C ARG A 522 19.09 17.92 12.14
N TRP A 523 18.04 18.02 12.96
CA TRP A 523 17.16 16.91 13.29
C TRP A 523 16.07 16.68 12.22
N ALA A 524 15.75 17.70 11.42
CA ALA A 524 14.63 17.73 10.50
C ALA A 524 15.04 17.26 9.09
N PRO A 525 14.24 16.38 8.43
CA PRO A 525 14.50 15.97 7.06
C PRO A 525 14.57 17.14 6.08
N SER A 526 15.50 17.09 5.13
CA SER A 526 15.58 18.08 4.06
C SER A 526 14.62 17.79 2.90
N SER A 527 14.06 16.58 2.82
CA SER A 527 13.06 16.14 1.85
C SER A 527 12.31 14.92 2.39
N PHE A 528 11.03 14.77 2.01
CA PHE A 528 10.22 13.59 2.37
C PHE A 528 10.45 12.41 1.44
N LEU A 529 10.78 12.67 0.17
CA LEU A 529 10.83 11.65 -0.87
C LEU A 529 11.86 10.52 -0.61
N PRO A 530 13.09 10.80 -0.13
CA PRO A 530 14.05 9.74 0.17
C PRO A 530 13.83 9.13 1.56
N CYS A 531 12.87 9.64 2.35
CA CYS A 531 12.65 9.14 3.69
C CYS A 531 12.03 7.74 3.65
N GLN A 532 12.54 6.83 4.48
CA GLN A 532 12.01 5.48 4.56
C GLN A 532 10.88 5.40 5.58
N LYS A 533 9.86 4.59 5.28
CA LYS A 533 8.80 4.24 6.25
C LYS A 533 9.45 3.64 7.49
N SER A 534 9.28 4.27 8.64
CA SER A 534 9.66 3.69 9.92
C SER A 534 8.41 3.26 10.69
N GLY A 535 8.45 2.09 11.31
CA GLY A 535 7.34 1.47 12.05
C GLY A 535 6.95 2.18 13.35
N MET A 536 7.21 3.48 13.45
CA MET A 536 7.10 4.25 14.70
C MET A 536 5.70 4.78 14.94
N ARG A 537 5.30 4.78 16.22
CA ARG A 537 4.11 5.50 16.69
C ARG A 537 4.44 6.99 16.73
N MET A 538 3.67 7.79 16.01
CA MET A 538 3.95 9.22 15.86
C MET A 538 3.39 10.07 17.00
N ASN A 539 2.60 9.50 17.93
CA ASN A 539 1.78 10.20 18.92
C ASN A 539 2.54 11.16 19.86
N GLU A 540 3.84 10.95 20.10
CA GLU A 540 4.64 11.83 20.96
C GLU A 540 4.96 13.15 20.23
N ARG A 541 4.87 14.27 20.94
CA ARG A 541 5.02 15.61 20.37
C ARG A 541 6.20 16.37 20.96
N GLY A 542 6.84 17.16 20.11
CA GLY A 542 7.91 18.09 20.44
C GLY A 542 7.58 19.51 19.99
N THR A 543 8.28 20.47 20.58
CA THR A 543 8.19 21.89 20.21
C THR A 543 9.38 22.29 19.37
N VAL A 544 9.12 22.75 18.15
CA VAL A 544 10.14 23.33 17.28
C VAL A 544 10.53 24.70 17.83
N THR A 545 11.83 24.92 17.99
CA THR A 545 12.42 26.18 18.45
C THR A 545 13.55 26.58 17.51
N ASP A 546 13.99 27.84 17.57
CA ASP A 546 15.12 28.31 16.75
C ASP A 546 16.44 27.57 17.05
N ASN A 547 16.55 26.97 18.24
CA ASN A 547 17.73 26.23 18.68
C ASN A 547 17.63 24.71 18.49
N GLY A 548 16.50 24.18 18.01
CA GLY A 548 16.30 22.72 17.96
C GLY A 548 14.86 22.27 18.19
N LEU A 549 14.67 20.96 18.18
CA LEU A 549 13.45 20.30 18.62
C LEU A 549 13.52 20.04 20.12
N ARG A 550 12.64 20.68 20.90
CA ARG A 550 12.49 20.42 22.33
C ARG A 550 11.49 19.29 22.52
N ILE A 551 11.93 18.19 23.15
CA ILE A 551 11.09 17.02 23.44
C ILE A 551 11.13 16.68 24.92
N LYS A 552 10.12 15.96 25.40
CA LYS A 552 10.13 15.32 26.72
C LYS A 552 9.81 13.84 26.53
N LEU A 553 10.86 13.01 26.59
CA LEU A 553 10.73 11.55 26.48
C LEU A 553 11.14 10.87 27.80
N PRO A 554 10.58 9.69 28.11
CA PRO A 554 11.20 8.81 29.07
C PRO A 554 12.62 8.47 28.58
N ALA A 555 13.64 8.82 29.36
CA ALA A 555 15.03 8.55 29.03
C ALA A 555 15.73 7.89 30.22
N TYR A 556 16.72 7.04 29.91
CA TYR A 556 17.64 6.48 30.90
C TYR A 556 19.02 7.06 30.63
N SER A 557 19.61 7.73 31.63
CA SER A 557 20.88 8.45 31.52
C SER A 557 22.12 7.63 31.89
N CYS A 558 21.98 6.34 32.20
CA CYS A 558 23.03 5.56 32.84
C CYS A 558 23.18 4.15 32.23
N PHE A 559 23.97 4.00 31.19
CA PHE A 559 24.31 2.71 30.59
C PHE A 559 25.77 2.68 30.14
N ASN A 560 26.35 1.48 30.13
CA ASN A 560 27.64 1.23 29.50
C ASN A 560 27.39 0.57 28.14
N ILE A 561 27.93 1.15 27.08
CA ILE A 561 28.01 0.51 25.77
C ILE A 561 29.28 -0.31 25.75
N THR A 562 29.14 -1.62 25.54
CA THR A 562 30.30 -2.52 25.44
C THR A 562 30.26 -3.26 24.10
N PRO A 563 31.42 -3.41 23.42
CA PRO A 563 31.57 -4.39 22.35
C PRO A 563 31.28 -5.78 22.95
N LEU A 564 30.60 -6.64 22.17
CA LEU A 564 30.23 -8.03 22.46
C LEU A 564 30.68 -8.55 23.85
N PRO A 565 29.80 -8.57 24.87
CA PRO A 565 30.15 -9.15 26.15
C PRO A 565 30.39 -10.67 25.97
N TYR A 566 31.44 -11.21 26.59
CA TYR A 566 31.74 -12.65 26.61
C TYR A 566 30.59 -13.53 27.12
N LYS A 567 29.60 -12.94 27.81
CA LYS A 567 28.38 -13.59 28.27
C LYS A 567 27.21 -12.60 28.22
N VAL A 568 26.20 -12.91 27.40
CA VAL A 568 24.94 -12.17 27.36
C VAL A 568 24.13 -12.57 28.60
N THR A 569 23.85 -11.62 29.49
CA THR A 569 22.95 -11.80 30.65
C THR A 569 21.57 -11.21 30.32
N GLU A 570 20.50 -11.68 30.97
CA GLU A 570 19.10 -11.27 30.73
C GLU A 570 18.85 -9.75 30.77
N ALA A 571 19.74 -8.97 31.40
CA ALA A 571 19.65 -7.51 31.49
C ALA A 571 20.42 -6.73 30.40
N THR A 572 20.63 -7.33 29.22
CA THR A 572 21.29 -6.67 28.08
C THR A 572 20.43 -6.74 26.82
N PHE A 573 20.36 -5.65 26.05
CA PHE A 573 19.68 -5.65 24.74
C PHE A 573 20.65 -5.18 23.64
N PRO A 574 20.57 -5.78 22.44
CA PRO A 574 21.42 -5.39 21.32
C PRO A 574 20.95 -4.06 20.71
N CYS A 575 21.90 -3.24 20.27
CA CYS A 575 21.65 -2.08 19.43
C CYS A 575 22.68 -2.02 18.29
N PHE A 576 22.37 -1.27 17.23
CA PHE A 576 23.28 -1.06 16.10
C PHE A 576 23.60 0.43 16.00
N LEU A 577 24.89 0.77 15.94
CA LEU A 577 25.38 2.14 15.81
C LEU A 577 26.49 2.15 14.75
N ASP A 578 26.38 2.99 13.73
CA ASP A 578 27.34 3.10 12.62
C ASP A 578 27.71 1.75 11.97
N GLY A 579 26.71 0.89 11.76
CA GLY A 579 26.88 -0.45 11.18
C GLY A 579 27.50 -1.50 12.11
N ASN A 580 27.86 -1.12 13.34
CA ASN A 580 28.44 -2.02 14.33
C ASN A 580 27.39 -2.43 15.38
N LYS A 581 27.43 -3.69 15.81
CA LYS A 581 26.53 -4.24 16.81
C LYS A 581 27.09 -4.04 18.22
N TYR A 582 26.31 -3.39 19.07
CA TYR A 582 26.64 -3.11 20.46
C TYR A 582 25.61 -3.75 21.41
N TYR A 583 25.98 -3.85 22.68
CA TYR A 583 25.08 -4.29 23.75
C TYR A 583 24.99 -3.21 24.81
N VAL A 584 23.77 -2.83 25.14
CA VAL A 584 23.48 -1.86 26.19
C VAL A 584 23.28 -2.61 27.50
N LYS A 585 24.04 -2.22 28.54
CA LYS A 585 23.93 -2.78 29.89
C LYS A 585 23.65 -1.65 30.90
N LYS A 586 22.77 -1.90 31.88
CA LYS A 586 22.53 -1.00 33.02
C LYS A 586 23.85 -0.68 33.73
N SER A 587 24.07 0.60 34.04
CA SER A 587 25.18 1.02 34.90
C SER A 587 25.07 0.37 36.29
N PRO A 588 26.15 -0.17 36.87
CA PRO A 588 26.13 -0.92 38.14
C PRO A 588 25.85 -0.07 39.39
N VAL A 589 25.52 1.21 39.24
CA VAL A 589 25.26 2.13 40.36
C VAL A 589 23.94 1.76 41.07
N LYS A 590 24.04 1.42 42.35
CA LYS A 590 22.95 0.90 43.21
C LYS A 590 21.77 1.86 43.44
N SER A 591 21.92 3.16 43.18
CA SER A 591 20.86 4.15 43.38
C SER A 591 19.78 4.15 42.29
N ASN A 592 19.95 3.37 41.22
CA ASN A 592 19.02 3.35 40.09
C ASN A 592 17.90 2.31 40.30
N PRO A 593 16.61 2.66 40.04
CA PRO A 593 15.46 1.77 40.24
C PRO A 593 15.60 0.42 39.52
N SER A 594 14.98 -0.63 40.07
CA SER A 594 15.05 -1.97 39.47
C SER A 594 14.47 -1.98 38.05
N TRP A 595 15.03 -2.85 37.21
CA TRP A 595 14.50 -3.13 35.87
C TRP A 595 13.45 -4.25 35.87
N ASP A 596 13.28 -4.93 37.00
CA ASP A 596 12.33 -6.03 37.15
C ASP A 596 10.91 -5.54 36.84
N GLY A 597 10.22 -6.21 35.92
CA GLY A 597 8.85 -5.88 35.50
C GLY A 597 8.72 -4.71 34.51
N LEU A 598 9.81 -4.09 34.04
CA LEU A 598 9.72 -2.99 33.07
C LEU A 598 9.63 -3.43 31.60
N GLU A 599 9.95 -4.70 31.31
CA GLU A 599 9.92 -5.32 29.99
C GLU A 599 10.57 -4.44 28.89
N LEU A 600 11.77 -3.91 29.14
CA LEU A 600 12.39 -2.92 28.25
C LEU A 600 12.58 -3.40 26.80
N HIS A 601 12.72 -4.70 26.59
CA HIS A 601 12.81 -5.34 25.28
C HIS A 601 11.49 -5.29 24.48
N THR A 602 10.34 -5.06 25.13
CA THR A 602 9.03 -4.91 24.49
C THR A 602 8.66 -3.44 24.25
N ARG A 603 9.42 -2.49 24.81
CA ARG A 603 9.12 -1.05 24.69
C ARG A 603 9.67 -0.45 23.39
N VAL A 604 8.75 -0.15 22.48
CA VAL A 604 9.02 0.39 21.14
C VAL A 604 9.50 1.86 21.08
N ASN A 605 9.43 2.64 22.19
CA ASN A 605 9.76 4.07 22.21
C ASN A 605 10.92 4.43 23.16
N LEU A 606 11.85 3.51 23.41
CA LEU A 606 12.98 3.77 24.30
C LEU A 606 14.06 4.60 23.58
N ALA A 607 14.29 5.84 24.02
CA ALA A 607 15.43 6.64 23.56
C ALA A 607 16.67 6.37 24.42
N LEU A 608 17.79 6.06 23.77
CA LEU A 608 19.09 5.90 24.41
C LEU A 608 19.91 7.18 24.16
N VAL A 609 20.16 7.97 25.21
CA VAL A 609 20.98 9.19 25.10
C VAL A 609 22.41 8.85 25.50
N ILE A 610 23.28 8.71 24.49
CA ILE A 610 24.72 8.51 24.68
C ILE A 610 25.32 9.90 24.81
N GLU A 611 25.75 10.28 26.01
CA GLU A 611 26.54 11.51 26.22
C GLU A 611 27.98 11.34 25.71
#